data_AF-A0A972ZX43-F1
#
_entry.id   AF-A0A972ZX43-F1
#
_cell.length_a   1.000
_cell.length_b   1.000
_cell.length_c   1.000
_cell.angle_alpha   90.00
_cell.angle_beta   90.00
_cell.angle_gamma   90.00
#
_symmetry.space_group_name_H-M   'P 1'
#
loop_
_entity.id
_entity.type
_entity.pdbx_description
1 polymer ?
#
loop_
_entity_poly.entity_id
_entity_poly.type
_entity_poly.pdbx_seq_one_letter_code
_entity_poly.pdbx_strand_id
1 'polypeptide(L)'
;MADSSTGIFATYAGDYASRGLRVFPVGGEDGKIPQIKGWPEWATTQPENWMIGKFPDANIGVLDGVGITRVDIDDPELFDCALARFGPTPLVAQTPSGGSHLWYRSNGEYRATRLEDMKIDILGKGGFGVAPPSIRPGLGNYSFRTGGVEDIGRLPNIRRSALPDWIFVHPDERRTPTKLKPSGKKIADMVERDGRNGSLFRSCLRLAKGGEANRITFAQLWLKIASLQSLCARQRY
;
A
#
# COMPACT_ATOMS: atom_id res chain seq x y z
N MET A 1 -31.63 -33.38 -9.04
CA MET A 1 -31.18 -32.73 -7.79
C MET A 1 -30.00 -31.86 -8.19
N ALA A 2 -30.15 -30.53 -8.10
CA ALA A 2 -29.07 -29.62 -8.48
C ALA A 2 -27.97 -29.71 -7.41
N ASP A 3 -26.79 -30.16 -7.82
CA ASP A 3 -25.59 -30.13 -7.00
C ASP A 3 -25.26 -28.65 -6.74
N SER A 4 -25.38 -28.24 -5.48
CA SER A 4 -25.26 -26.85 -5.05
C SER A 4 -23.79 -26.56 -4.81
N SER A 5 -23.09 -26.17 -5.88
CA SER A 5 -21.79 -25.52 -5.74
C SER A 5 -22.00 -24.26 -4.90
N THR A 6 -21.67 -24.32 -3.61
CA THR A 6 -21.76 -23.18 -2.71
C THR A 6 -20.86 -22.06 -3.26
N GLY A 7 -21.41 -20.86 -3.41
CA GLY A 7 -20.68 -19.72 -4.00
C GLY A 7 -19.39 -19.36 -3.25
N ILE A 8 -18.53 -18.55 -3.88
CA ILE A 8 -17.19 -18.20 -3.37
C ILE A 8 -17.26 -17.64 -1.95
N PHE A 9 -18.07 -16.62 -1.71
CA PHE A 9 -18.18 -16.00 -0.39
C PHE A 9 -18.72 -17.00 0.63
N ALA A 10 -19.78 -17.73 0.28
CA ALA A 10 -20.41 -18.71 1.16
C ALA A 10 -19.45 -19.82 1.60
N THR A 11 -18.56 -20.24 0.70
CA THR A 11 -17.61 -21.32 0.96
C THR A 11 -16.40 -20.87 1.75
N TYR A 12 -15.79 -19.73 1.39
CA TYR A 12 -14.43 -19.40 1.83
C TYR A 12 -14.35 -18.24 2.83
N ALA A 13 -15.38 -17.39 2.97
CA ALA A 13 -15.32 -16.24 3.86
C ALA A 13 -15.06 -16.65 5.33
N GLY A 14 -15.63 -17.79 5.75
CA GLY A 14 -15.43 -18.37 7.08
C GLY A 14 -13.98 -18.73 7.38
N ASP A 15 -13.23 -19.22 6.39
CA ASP A 15 -11.83 -19.62 6.57
C ASP A 15 -10.96 -18.41 6.90
N TYR A 16 -11.08 -17.34 6.10
CA TYR A 16 -10.37 -16.08 6.35
C TYR A 16 -10.77 -15.47 7.70
N ALA A 17 -12.07 -15.48 8.00
CA ALA A 17 -12.62 -14.96 9.25
C ALA A 17 -12.10 -15.72 10.48
N SER A 18 -11.98 -17.05 10.40
CA SER A 18 -11.43 -17.90 11.46
C SER A 18 -9.96 -17.62 11.76
N ARG A 19 -9.24 -16.96 10.84
CA ARG A 19 -7.86 -16.49 11.01
C ARG A 19 -7.76 -15.05 11.50
N GLY A 20 -8.88 -14.49 11.96
CA GLY A 20 -8.94 -13.15 12.54
C GLY A 20 -9.02 -12.02 11.52
N LEU A 21 -9.27 -12.34 10.23
CA LEU A 21 -9.41 -11.32 9.20
C LEU A 21 -10.87 -10.86 9.11
N ARG A 22 -11.04 -9.55 8.94
CA ARG A 22 -12.38 -8.95 8.77
C ARG A 22 -12.78 -8.99 7.31
N VAL A 23 -13.77 -9.83 6.99
CA VAL A 23 -14.23 -10.08 5.63
C VAL A 23 -15.59 -9.46 5.34
N PHE A 24 -15.87 -9.23 4.06
CA PHE A 24 -17.17 -8.75 3.55
C PHE A 24 -17.31 -9.07 2.05
N PRO A 25 -18.55 -9.14 1.52
CA PRO A 25 -18.79 -9.49 0.12
C PRO A 25 -18.43 -8.35 -0.84
N VAL A 26 -17.76 -8.72 -1.93
CA VAL A 26 -17.30 -7.83 -3.00
C VAL A 26 -17.78 -8.38 -4.36
N GLY A 27 -18.05 -7.51 -5.33
CA GLY A 27 -18.60 -7.90 -6.62
C GLY A 27 -18.53 -6.77 -7.64
N GLY A 28 -19.57 -6.65 -8.47
CA GLY A 28 -19.61 -5.69 -9.58
C GLY A 28 -18.85 -6.16 -10.82
N GLU A 29 -18.81 -5.33 -11.86
CA GLU A 29 -18.26 -5.69 -13.18
C GLU A 29 -16.81 -6.21 -13.12
N ASP A 30 -15.98 -5.58 -12.30
CA ASP A 30 -14.58 -5.98 -12.08
C ASP A 30 -14.38 -6.94 -10.89
N GLY A 31 -15.45 -7.27 -10.15
CA GLY A 31 -15.36 -8.11 -8.95
C GLY A 31 -14.66 -7.44 -7.75
N LYS A 32 -14.55 -6.10 -7.74
CA LYS A 32 -13.81 -5.31 -6.72
C LYS A 32 -14.64 -4.26 -5.99
N ILE A 33 -15.97 -4.25 -6.15
CA ILE A 33 -16.87 -3.27 -5.55
C ILE A 33 -17.56 -3.87 -4.31
N PRO A 34 -17.44 -3.28 -3.11
CA PRO A 34 -18.16 -3.75 -1.92
C PRO A 34 -19.66 -3.82 -2.15
N GLN A 35 -20.30 -4.92 -1.77
CA GLN A 35 -21.74 -5.15 -2.00
C GLN A 35 -22.63 -4.63 -0.86
N ILE A 36 -22.03 -4.06 0.19
CA ILE A 36 -22.70 -3.53 1.37
C ILE A 36 -22.31 -2.06 1.56
N LYS A 37 -23.30 -1.20 1.84
CA LYS A 37 -23.06 0.21 2.18
C LYS A 37 -22.49 0.31 3.61
N GLY A 38 -21.47 1.13 3.82
CA GLY A 38 -20.74 1.15 5.09
C GLY A 38 -19.96 -0.15 5.32
N TRP A 39 -19.42 -0.73 4.25
CA TRP A 39 -18.68 -1.98 4.32
C TRP A 39 -17.53 -1.99 5.35
N PRO A 40 -16.81 -0.89 5.66
CA PRO A 40 -15.76 -0.94 6.68
C PRO A 40 -16.31 -1.30 8.07
N GLU A 41 -17.51 -0.80 8.40
CA GLU A 41 -18.21 -1.09 9.65
C GLU A 41 -18.77 -2.51 9.70
N TRP A 42 -19.13 -3.08 8.54
CA TRP A 42 -19.68 -4.44 8.41
C TRP A 42 -18.61 -5.51 8.18
N ALA A 43 -17.35 -5.15 7.95
CA ALA A 43 -16.27 -6.11 7.82
C ALA A 43 -16.05 -6.86 9.14
N THR A 44 -16.19 -8.18 9.11
CA THR A 44 -16.37 -8.99 10.33
C THR A 44 -15.48 -10.25 10.32
N THR A 45 -15.09 -10.71 11.51
CA THR A 45 -14.47 -12.03 11.72
C THR A 45 -15.51 -13.13 11.97
N GLN A 46 -16.80 -12.81 11.83
CA GLN A 46 -17.93 -13.71 12.01
C GLN A 46 -18.99 -13.40 10.93
N PRO A 47 -18.81 -13.85 9.67
CA PRO A 47 -19.77 -13.60 8.60
C PRO A 47 -21.13 -14.18 8.95
N GLU A 48 -22.12 -13.31 9.09
CA GLU A 48 -23.46 -13.71 9.50
C GLU A 48 -24.22 -14.44 8.37
N ASN A 49 -25.17 -15.30 8.74
CA ASN A 49 -25.96 -16.10 7.79
C ASN A 49 -26.65 -15.26 6.71
N TRP A 50 -27.09 -14.03 7.03
CA TRP A 50 -27.71 -13.15 6.04
C TRP A 50 -26.72 -12.68 4.98
N MET A 51 -25.45 -12.47 5.35
CA MET A 51 -24.39 -12.06 4.43
C MET A 51 -24.07 -13.21 3.47
N ILE A 52 -23.95 -14.41 4.01
CA ILE A 52 -23.74 -15.65 3.26
C ILE A 52 -24.92 -15.93 2.32
N GLY A 53 -26.15 -15.84 2.82
CA GLY A 53 -27.36 -16.13 2.04
C GLY A 53 -27.68 -15.09 0.98
N LYS A 54 -27.37 -13.80 1.22
CA LYS A 54 -27.62 -12.71 0.27
C LYS A 54 -26.55 -12.59 -0.81
N PHE A 55 -25.31 -12.94 -0.49
CA PHE A 55 -24.16 -12.76 -1.37
C PHE A 55 -23.33 -14.04 -1.52
N PRO A 56 -23.93 -15.20 -1.82
CA PRO A 56 -23.22 -16.47 -1.81
C PRO A 56 -22.06 -16.50 -2.81
N ASP A 57 -22.27 -15.93 -4.00
CA ASP A 57 -21.31 -15.93 -5.11
C ASP A 57 -20.36 -14.73 -5.11
N ALA A 58 -20.46 -13.83 -4.13
CA ALA A 58 -19.58 -12.68 -4.06
C ALA A 58 -18.10 -13.09 -3.88
N ASN A 59 -17.22 -12.19 -4.27
CA ASN A 59 -15.81 -12.25 -3.91
C ASN A 59 -15.61 -11.90 -2.44
N ILE A 60 -14.41 -12.21 -1.95
CA ILE A 60 -14.01 -12.02 -0.57
C ILE A 60 -13.18 -10.73 -0.48
N GLY A 61 -13.80 -9.68 0.05
CA GLY A 61 -13.09 -8.49 0.51
C GLY A 61 -12.48 -8.74 1.88
N VAL A 62 -11.25 -8.28 2.08
CA VAL A 62 -10.57 -8.28 3.39
C VAL A 62 -10.18 -6.86 3.73
N LEU A 63 -10.62 -6.36 4.89
CA LEU A 63 -10.22 -5.06 5.43
C LEU A 63 -8.74 -5.10 5.81
N ASP A 64 -7.93 -4.25 5.17
CA ASP A 64 -6.50 -4.14 5.44
C ASP A 64 -6.24 -3.18 6.62
N GLY A 65 -5.05 -3.31 7.21
CA GLY A 65 -4.62 -2.54 8.38
C GLY A 65 -5.14 -3.09 9.71
N VAL A 66 -6.05 -4.09 9.68
CA VAL A 66 -6.52 -4.84 10.85
C VAL A 66 -6.13 -6.31 10.64
N GLY A 67 -5.11 -6.78 11.37
CA GLY A 67 -4.55 -8.12 11.21
C GLY A 67 -3.47 -8.19 10.13
N ILE A 68 -3.74 -7.71 8.91
CA ILE A 68 -2.81 -7.78 7.77
C ILE A 68 -2.52 -6.44 7.10
N THR A 69 -1.39 -6.37 6.42
CA THR A 69 -1.04 -5.35 5.43
C THR A 69 -0.49 -6.07 4.20
N ARG A 70 -0.88 -5.64 3.01
CA ARG A 70 -0.38 -6.21 1.75
C ARG A 70 0.54 -5.24 1.05
N VAL A 71 1.63 -5.75 0.49
CA VAL A 71 2.40 -5.07 -0.54
C VAL A 71 1.87 -5.59 -1.87
N ASP A 72 1.14 -4.75 -2.60
CA ASP A 72 0.55 -5.06 -3.89
C ASP A 72 1.49 -4.60 -5.01
N ILE A 73 1.89 -5.56 -5.84
CA ILE A 73 2.90 -5.41 -6.88
C ILE A 73 2.18 -5.58 -8.22
N ASP A 74 1.93 -4.47 -8.90
CA ASP A 74 1.32 -4.46 -10.23
C ASP A 74 2.26 -5.02 -11.30
N ASP A 75 3.57 -4.81 -11.12
CA ASP A 75 4.61 -5.13 -12.09
C ASP A 75 5.37 -6.40 -11.69
N PRO A 76 5.20 -7.53 -12.39
CA PRO A 76 5.83 -8.80 -12.02
C PRO A 76 7.36 -8.73 -11.92
N GLU A 77 8.00 -7.82 -12.68
CA GLU A 77 9.46 -7.62 -12.65
C GLU A 77 9.95 -7.07 -11.31
N LEU A 78 9.07 -6.46 -10.51
CA LEU A 78 9.41 -5.92 -9.19
C LEU A 78 9.32 -6.97 -8.07
N PHE A 79 8.90 -8.20 -8.35
CA PHE A 79 8.62 -9.22 -7.32
C PHE A 79 9.82 -9.51 -6.42
N ASP A 80 10.97 -9.86 -7.01
CA ASP A 80 12.18 -10.21 -6.25
C ASP A 80 12.74 -9.00 -5.49
N CYS A 81 12.68 -7.81 -6.12
CA CYS A 81 13.07 -6.55 -5.48
C CYS A 81 12.18 -6.24 -4.27
N ALA A 82 10.87 -6.45 -4.39
CA ALA A 82 9.92 -6.24 -3.31
C ALA A 82 10.15 -7.23 -2.15
N LEU A 83 10.37 -8.51 -2.42
CA LEU A 83 10.74 -9.49 -1.38
C LEU A 83 12.06 -9.11 -0.69
N ALA A 84 13.07 -8.71 -1.45
CA ALA A 84 14.35 -8.27 -0.92
C ALA A 84 14.20 -7.00 -0.07
N ARG A 85 13.32 -6.07 -0.45
CA ARG A 85 13.07 -4.81 0.26
C ARG A 85 12.23 -5.03 1.52
N PHE A 86 11.02 -5.57 1.38
CA PHE A 86 10.02 -5.66 2.45
C PHE A 86 10.21 -6.87 3.36
N GLY A 87 10.99 -7.86 2.93
CA GLY A 87 11.29 -9.09 3.65
C GLY A 87 10.54 -10.31 3.08
N PRO A 88 11.02 -11.53 3.34
CA PRO A 88 10.30 -12.73 2.94
C PRO A 88 8.98 -12.85 3.71
N THR A 89 7.96 -13.41 3.05
CA THR A 89 6.67 -13.75 3.67
C THR A 89 6.24 -15.15 3.24
N PRO A 90 5.60 -15.95 4.12
CA PRO A 90 5.11 -17.28 3.75
C PRO A 90 3.88 -17.24 2.83
N LEU A 91 3.23 -16.07 2.69
CA LEU A 91 1.94 -15.96 2.00
C LEU A 91 1.99 -14.95 0.86
N VAL A 92 1.85 -15.46 -0.36
CA VAL A 92 1.85 -14.68 -1.59
C VAL A 92 0.63 -15.04 -2.41
N ALA A 93 -0.22 -14.07 -2.70
CA ALA A 93 -1.33 -14.23 -3.64
C ALA A 93 -0.96 -13.68 -5.01
N GLN A 94 -1.35 -14.35 -6.07
CA GLN A 94 -1.26 -13.86 -7.44
C GLN A 94 -2.57 -13.17 -7.82
N THR A 95 -2.46 -12.03 -8.50
CA THR A 95 -3.62 -11.31 -9.03
C THR A 95 -3.95 -11.81 -10.44
N PRO A 96 -5.22 -11.72 -10.88
CA PRO A 96 -5.61 -12.13 -12.23
C PRO A 96 -4.82 -11.42 -13.35
N SER A 97 -4.29 -10.21 -13.10
CA SER A 97 -3.49 -9.44 -14.06
C SER A 97 -2.00 -9.81 -14.08
N GLY A 98 -1.60 -10.83 -13.33
CA GLY A 98 -0.20 -11.29 -13.26
C GLY A 98 0.63 -10.67 -12.14
N GLY A 99 0.10 -9.66 -11.44
CA GLY A 99 0.72 -9.05 -10.27
C GLY A 99 0.71 -9.97 -9.03
N SER A 100 1.23 -9.48 -7.91
CA SER A 100 1.32 -10.24 -6.66
C SER A 100 1.02 -9.41 -5.42
N HIS A 101 0.31 -10.00 -4.47
CA HIS A 101 0.17 -9.47 -3.11
C HIS A 101 1.11 -10.24 -2.18
N LEU A 102 2.07 -9.57 -1.57
CA LEU A 102 2.85 -10.10 -0.45
C LEU A 102 2.12 -9.75 0.85
N TRP A 103 1.79 -10.74 1.67
CA TRP A 103 0.99 -10.54 2.88
C TRP A 103 1.89 -10.41 4.10
N TYR A 104 1.61 -9.46 4.97
CA TYR A 104 2.34 -9.24 6.21
C TYR A 104 1.36 -9.00 7.34
N ARG A 105 1.81 -9.19 8.58
CA ARG A 105 1.10 -8.77 9.77
C ARG A 105 1.09 -7.24 9.83
N SER A 106 -0.11 -6.67 9.95
CA SER A 106 -0.28 -5.22 10.15
C SER A 106 0.48 -4.77 11.39
N ASN A 107 1.25 -3.69 11.26
CA ASN A 107 1.99 -3.03 12.32
C ASN A 107 1.71 -1.52 12.36
N GLY A 108 0.55 -1.10 11.84
CA GLY A 108 0.11 0.29 11.89
C GLY A 108 0.30 1.07 10.59
N GLU A 109 0.77 0.43 9.53
CA GLU A 109 0.90 1.02 8.20
C GLU A 109 -0.46 1.48 7.68
N TYR A 110 -0.52 2.72 7.18
CA TYR A 110 -1.66 3.21 6.42
C TYR A 110 -1.49 2.93 4.93
N ARG A 111 -2.60 3.04 4.18
CA ARG A 111 -2.55 2.90 2.73
C ARG A 111 -1.62 3.94 2.08
N ALA A 112 -0.86 3.49 1.08
CA ALA A 112 -0.13 4.33 0.15
C ALA A 112 -0.16 3.71 -1.25
N THR A 113 -0.48 4.52 -2.25
CA THR A 113 -0.45 4.11 -3.65
C THR A 113 0.81 4.66 -4.30
N ARG A 114 1.43 3.90 -5.19
CA ARG A 114 2.68 4.27 -5.88
C ARG A 114 3.76 4.68 -4.88
N LEU A 115 4.10 3.77 -3.95
CA LEU A 115 5.09 4.03 -2.93
C LEU A 115 6.41 4.46 -3.59
N GLU A 116 6.82 5.70 -3.33
CA GLU A 116 8.04 6.29 -3.92
C GLU A 116 8.06 6.21 -5.46
N ASP A 117 6.90 6.45 -6.08
CA ASP A 117 6.66 6.42 -7.53
C ASP A 117 6.86 5.04 -8.20
N MET A 118 7.10 3.98 -7.42
CA MET A 118 7.14 2.62 -7.94
C MET A 118 5.73 2.09 -8.22
N LYS A 119 5.62 1.04 -9.04
CA LYS A 119 4.37 0.30 -9.24
C LYS A 119 4.08 -0.68 -8.09
N ILE A 120 4.18 -0.17 -6.87
CA ILE A 120 3.98 -0.90 -5.62
C ILE A 120 3.04 -0.08 -4.74
N ASP A 121 1.98 -0.72 -4.26
CA ASP A 121 1.02 -0.15 -3.33
C ASP A 121 1.16 -0.83 -1.95
N ILE A 122 1.03 -0.05 -0.88
CA ILE A 122 0.85 -0.56 0.48
C ILE A 122 -0.64 -0.54 0.79
N LEU A 123 -1.26 -1.71 0.89
CA LEU A 123 -2.64 -1.88 1.32
C LEU A 123 -2.64 -2.05 2.85
N GLY A 124 -2.64 -0.92 3.56
CA GLY A 124 -2.73 -0.85 5.01
C GLY A 124 -4.07 -0.28 5.48
N LYS A 125 -4.07 0.37 6.65
CA LYS A 125 -5.26 1.00 7.24
C LYS A 125 -5.96 1.94 6.26
N GLY A 126 -7.30 1.92 6.29
CA GLY A 126 -8.17 2.79 5.48
C GLY A 126 -8.52 2.22 4.11
N GLY A 127 -8.22 0.95 3.85
CA GLY A 127 -8.56 0.28 2.61
C GLY A 127 -8.85 -1.21 2.78
N PHE A 128 -9.04 -1.86 1.65
CA PHE A 128 -9.23 -3.30 1.57
C PHE A 128 -8.56 -3.82 0.31
N GLY A 129 -8.57 -5.13 0.17
CA GLY A 129 -8.19 -5.83 -1.03
C GLY A 129 -8.90 -7.17 -1.13
N VAL A 130 -9.02 -7.65 -2.36
CA VAL A 130 -9.70 -8.90 -2.69
C VAL A 130 -8.76 -10.08 -2.43
N ALA A 131 -9.27 -11.13 -1.80
CA ALA A 131 -8.52 -12.33 -1.42
C ALA A 131 -8.83 -13.53 -2.35
N PRO A 132 -7.90 -14.47 -2.54
CA PRO A 132 -8.21 -15.76 -3.16
C PRO A 132 -9.42 -16.46 -2.51
N PRO A 133 -10.15 -17.36 -3.19
CA PRO A 133 -10.07 -17.66 -4.63
C PRO A 133 -10.98 -16.75 -5.48
N SER A 134 -11.23 -15.50 -5.07
CA SER A 134 -12.11 -14.55 -5.76
C SER A 134 -11.82 -14.42 -7.27
N ILE A 135 -12.85 -14.10 -8.06
CA ILE A 135 -12.79 -14.02 -9.52
C ILE A 135 -12.88 -12.58 -10.01
N ARG A 136 -12.01 -12.19 -10.95
CA ARG A 136 -12.20 -11.01 -11.79
C ARG A 136 -12.81 -11.45 -13.13
N PRO A 137 -14.07 -11.07 -13.42
CA PRO A 137 -14.73 -11.44 -14.66
C PRO A 137 -13.88 -11.11 -15.89
N GLY A 138 -13.78 -12.06 -16.82
CA GLY A 138 -13.02 -11.89 -18.07
C GLY A 138 -11.49 -11.90 -17.94
N LEU A 139 -10.93 -11.97 -16.72
CA LEU A 139 -9.47 -12.01 -16.54
C LEU A 139 -8.96 -13.27 -15.83
N GLY A 140 -9.68 -13.77 -14.82
CA GLY A 140 -9.28 -14.97 -14.08
C GLY A 140 -9.48 -14.82 -12.58
N ASN A 141 -8.87 -15.71 -11.79
CA ASN A 141 -9.04 -15.73 -10.34
C ASN A 141 -7.77 -15.31 -9.58
N TYR A 142 -7.98 -14.76 -8.40
CA TYR A 142 -6.94 -14.66 -7.38
C TYR A 142 -6.60 -16.06 -6.89
N SER A 143 -5.32 -16.36 -6.71
CA SER A 143 -4.85 -17.66 -6.22
C SER A 143 -3.65 -17.47 -5.28
N PHE A 144 -3.36 -18.45 -4.43
CA PHE A 144 -2.12 -18.45 -3.68
C PHE A 144 -0.99 -18.99 -4.56
N ARG A 145 0.05 -18.18 -4.76
CA ARG A 145 1.31 -18.61 -5.38
C ARG A 145 2.16 -19.38 -4.38
N THR A 146 2.14 -18.93 -3.12
CA THR A 146 2.89 -19.52 -2.00
C THR A 146 2.04 -19.46 -0.75
N GLY A 147 2.02 -20.55 0.01
CA GLY A 147 1.27 -20.67 1.27
C GLY A 147 -0.24 -20.73 1.06
N GLY A 148 -0.98 -20.50 2.16
CA GLY A 148 -2.44 -20.47 2.17
C GLY A 148 -3.02 -19.71 3.35
N VAL A 149 -4.35 -19.81 3.52
CA VAL A 149 -5.10 -19.16 4.61
C VAL A 149 -4.55 -19.58 5.98
N GLU A 150 -4.06 -20.81 6.12
CA GLU A 150 -3.40 -21.35 7.30
C GLU A 150 -2.14 -20.58 7.75
N ASP A 151 -1.49 -19.83 6.86
CA ASP A 151 -0.26 -19.09 7.16
C ASP A 151 -0.51 -17.71 7.75
N ILE A 152 -1.76 -17.22 7.74
CA ILE A 152 -2.12 -15.88 8.24
C ILE A 152 -1.66 -15.67 9.69
N GLY A 153 -1.75 -16.70 10.53
CA GLY A 153 -1.31 -16.64 11.94
C GLY A 153 0.20 -16.46 12.11
N ARG A 154 1.00 -16.75 11.09
CA ARG A 154 2.48 -16.77 11.10
C ARG A 154 3.11 -15.64 10.29
N LEU A 155 2.32 -14.68 9.82
CA LEU A 155 2.83 -13.59 9.00
C LEU A 155 3.85 -12.72 9.77
N PRO A 156 5.01 -12.42 9.16
CA PRO A 156 5.96 -11.46 9.70
C PRO A 156 5.44 -10.03 9.47
N ASN A 157 6.00 -9.06 10.18
CA ASN A 157 5.82 -7.66 9.82
C ASN A 157 6.69 -7.30 8.60
N ILE A 158 6.31 -6.24 7.89
CA ILE A 158 7.17 -5.62 6.89
C ILE A 158 8.46 -5.13 7.59
N ARG A 159 9.62 -5.30 6.95
CA ARG A 159 10.88 -4.74 7.45
C ARG A 159 10.74 -3.23 7.68
N ARG A 160 10.95 -2.77 8.93
CA ARG A 160 10.72 -1.37 9.29
C ARG A 160 11.54 -0.36 8.47
N SER A 161 12.76 -0.73 8.09
CA SER A 161 13.64 0.09 7.25
C SER A 161 13.21 0.17 5.78
N ALA A 162 12.28 -0.68 5.34
CA ALA A 162 11.76 -0.71 3.98
C ALA A 162 10.66 0.34 3.74
N LEU A 163 10.13 0.91 4.83
CA LEU A 163 9.00 1.83 4.83
C LEU A 163 9.42 3.22 5.31
N PRO A 164 8.96 4.28 4.63
CA PRO A 164 9.19 5.64 5.09
C PRO A 164 8.36 5.94 6.35
N ASP A 165 8.88 6.78 7.24
CA ASP A 165 8.24 7.05 8.55
C ASP A 165 6.82 7.60 8.45
N TRP A 166 6.52 8.36 7.38
CA TRP A 166 5.19 8.94 7.17
C TRP A 166 4.10 7.89 6.91
N ILE A 167 4.45 6.64 6.57
CA ILE A 167 3.45 5.58 6.31
C ILE A 167 2.63 5.27 7.56
N PHE A 168 3.17 5.52 8.76
CA PHE A 168 2.52 5.28 10.04
C PHE A 168 1.68 6.48 10.53
N VAL A 169 1.69 7.58 9.78
CA VAL A 169 0.93 8.80 10.08
C VAL A 169 -0.37 8.81 9.27
N HIS A 170 -1.48 9.18 9.91
CA HIS A 170 -2.79 9.25 9.27
C HIS A 170 -2.73 10.15 8.02
N PRO A 171 -3.31 9.76 6.87
CA PRO A 171 -3.23 10.54 5.62
C PRO A 171 -3.61 12.02 5.76
N ASP A 172 -4.60 12.34 6.60
CA ASP A 172 -5.02 13.72 6.85
C ASP A 172 -3.96 14.53 7.61
N GLU A 173 -3.16 13.87 8.46
CA GLU A 173 -2.09 14.51 9.23
C GLU A 173 -0.82 14.71 8.39
N ARG A 174 -0.58 13.86 7.37
CA ARG A 174 0.58 13.98 6.44
C ARG A 174 0.62 15.32 5.71
N ARG A 175 -0.53 15.97 5.52
CA ARG A 175 -0.70 17.22 4.78
C ARG A 175 -0.33 18.47 5.56
N THR A 176 0.20 18.35 6.77
CA THR A 176 0.55 19.51 7.60
C THR A 176 2.07 19.68 7.71
N PRO A 177 2.79 20.11 6.67
CA PRO A 177 3.84 21.06 6.97
C PRO A 177 3.11 22.27 7.54
N THR A 178 3.28 22.55 8.84
CA THR A 178 3.05 23.90 9.35
C THR A 178 3.70 24.82 8.32
N LYS A 179 2.93 25.72 7.69
CA LYS A 179 3.49 26.69 6.76
C LYS A 179 4.63 27.37 7.51
N LEU A 180 5.87 26.96 7.28
CA LEU A 180 7.02 27.70 7.75
C LEU A 180 6.85 29.04 7.08
N LYS A 181 6.51 30.07 7.88
CA LYS A 181 6.49 31.45 7.41
C LYS A 181 7.81 31.64 6.67
N PRO A 182 7.80 32.10 5.40
CA PRO A 182 9.04 32.37 4.70
C PRO A 182 9.87 33.26 5.62
N SER A 183 11.01 32.78 6.09
CA SER A 183 11.94 33.68 6.75
C SER A 183 12.34 34.66 5.64
N GLY A 184 11.92 35.92 5.75
CA GLY A 184 12.29 36.99 4.80
C GLY A 184 13.80 37.25 4.72
N LYS A 185 14.63 36.40 5.34
CA LYS A 185 16.07 36.38 5.15
C LYS A 185 16.37 35.94 3.72
N LYS A 186 16.83 36.91 2.91
CA LYS A 186 17.54 36.64 1.66
C LYS A 186 18.59 35.56 1.93
N ILE A 187 18.63 34.53 1.09
CA ILE A 187 19.77 33.61 1.04
C ILE A 187 20.97 34.49 0.68
N ALA A 188 21.97 34.57 1.56
CA ALA A 188 23.07 35.54 1.50
C ALA A 188 23.86 35.51 0.17
N ASP A 189 23.72 34.44 -0.62
CA ASP A 189 24.51 34.17 -1.83
C ASP A 189 23.66 34.08 -3.12
N MET A 190 22.47 34.67 -3.14
CA MET A 190 21.64 34.64 -4.35
C MET A 190 22.26 35.55 -5.43
N VAL A 191 22.89 34.93 -6.44
CA VAL A 191 23.47 35.63 -7.59
C VAL A 191 22.33 36.10 -8.50
N GLU A 192 22.49 37.30 -9.06
CA GLU A 192 21.50 37.89 -9.96
C GLU A 192 21.26 37.00 -11.19
N ARG A 193 19.99 36.84 -11.59
CA ARG A 193 19.49 35.97 -12.68
C ARG A 193 19.54 34.45 -12.46
N ASP A 194 20.05 33.99 -11.33
CA ASP A 194 20.21 32.56 -11.09
C ASP A 194 18.96 31.87 -10.51
N GLY A 195 18.05 32.69 -9.97
CA GLY A 195 16.83 32.21 -9.34
C GLY A 195 17.10 31.32 -8.12
N ARG A 196 16.02 30.72 -7.60
CA ARG A 196 16.08 29.92 -6.37
C ARG A 196 16.80 28.58 -6.57
N ASN A 197 16.63 27.96 -7.74
CA ASN A 197 17.16 26.62 -8.02
C ASN A 197 18.67 26.63 -8.26
N GLY A 198 19.21 27.65 -8.93
CA GLY A 198 20.65 27.76 -9.13
C GLY A 198 21.41 28.04 -7.82
N SER A 199 20.81 28.83 -6.92
CA SER A 199 21.41 29.15 -5.62
C SER A 199 21.45 27.93 -4.71
N LEU A 200 20.42 27.08 -4.80
CA LEU A 200 20.37 25.80 -4.10
C LEU A 200 21.39 24.80 -4.67
N PHE A 201 21.50 24.72 -6.00
CA PHE A 201 22.46 23.85 -6.69
C PHE A 201 23.91 24.19 -6.32
N ARG A 202 24.27 25.48 -6.34
CA ARG A 202 25.62 25.92 -5.91
C ARG A 202 25.90 25.67 -4.44
N SER A 203 24.90 25.81 -3.58
CA SER A 203 25.06 25.50 -2.15
C SER A 203 25.31 24.01 -1.93
N CYS A 204 24.62 23.13 -2.67
CA CYS A 204 24.89 21.69 -2.64
C CYS A 204 26.30 21.36 -3.16
N LEU A 205 26.75 22.01 -4.24
CA LEU A 205 28.10 21.82 -4.79
C LEU A 205 29.20 22.28 -3.83
N ARG A 206 28.97 23.36 -3.07
CA ARG A 206 29.94 23.83 -2.05
C ARG A 206 30.05 22.88 -0.87
N LEU A 207 28.92 22.36 -0.39
CA LEU A 207 28.92 21.32 0.65
C LEU A 207 29.64 20.05 0.16
N ALA A 208 29.46 19.68 -1.11
CA ALA A 208 30.16 18.55 -1.72
C ALA A 208 31.68 18.80 -1.89
N LYS A 209 32.09 20.05 -2.20
CA LYS A 209 33.52 20.43 -2.34
C LYS A 209 34.24 20.68 -1.01
N GLY A 210 33.51 21.00 0.05
CA GLY A 210 34.06 21.41 1.35
C GLY A 210 34.56 20.27 2.24
N GLY A 211 34.50 19.01 1.81
CA GLY A 211 35.16 17.90 2.51
C GLY A 211 34.54 17.48 3.84
N GLU A 212 33.32 17.91 4.19
CA GLU A 212 32.52 17.21 5.21
C GLU A 212 31.72 16.06 4.56
N ALA A 213 32.46 15.16 3.91
CA ALA A 213 31.95 13.90 3.38
C ALA A 213 31.75 12.85 4.49
N ASN A 214 31.35 13.27 5.69
CA ASN A 214 31.00 12.36 6.77
C ASN A 214 29.56 12.63 7.21
N ARG A 215 28.68 11.73 6.73
CA ARG A 215 27.26 11.57 7.07
C ARG A 215 26.24 12.47 6.37
N ILE A 216 26.37 12.64 5.06
CA ILE A 216 25.17 12.81 4.22
C ILE A 216 24.95 11.50 3.47
N THR A 217 23.99 10.70 3.93
CA THR A 217 23.61 9.46 3.24
C THR A 217 22.83 9.78 1.97
N PHE A 218 22.89 8.91 0.95
CA PHE A 218 22.07 9.01 -0.27
C PHE A 218 20.58 9.26 0.05
N ALA A 219 20.08 8.71 1.17
CA ALA A 219 18.74 8.93 1.69
C ALA A 219 18.45 10.39 2.07
N GLN A 220 19.39 11.12 2.65
CA GLN A 220 19.22 12.55 2.99
C GLN A 220 19.30 13.45 1.75
N LEU A 221 20.08 13.05 0.75
CA LEU A 221 20.13 13.72 -0.55
C LEU A 221 18.82 13.49 -1.32
N TRP A 222 18.30 12.26 -1.29
CA TRP A 222 17.07 11.85 -1.97
C TRP A 222 15.81 12.47 -1.32
N LEU A 223 15.73 12.54 0.02
CA LEU A 223 14.66 13.24 0.74
C LEU A 223 14.61 14.74 0.42
N LYS A 224 15.78 15.37 0.20
CA LYS A 224 15.87 16.76 -0.25
C LYS A 224 15.44 16.94 -1.71
N ILE A 225 15.78 16.00 -2.59
CA ILE A 225 15.36 16.01 -4.00
C ILE A 225 13.84 15.78 -4.13
N ALA A 226 13.28 14.82 -3.40
CA ALA A 226 11.85 14.53 -3.37
C ALA A 226 11.02 15.70 -2.80
N SER A 227 11.53 16.39 -1.78
CA SER A 227 10.93 17.62 -1.26
C SER A 227 10.87 18.75 -2.30
N LEU A 228 11.78 18.80 -3.27
CA LEU A 228 11.83 19.86 -4.29
C LEU A 228 10.94 19.56 -5.50
N GLN A 229 10.72 18.29 -5.86
CA GLN A 229 9.80 17.92 -6.93
C GLN A 229 8.35 18.29 -6.62
N SER A 230 7.95 18.28 -5.34
CA SER A 230 6.63 18.75 -4.89
C SER A 230 6.41 20.28 -5.04
N LEU A 231 7.46 21.08 -5.20
CA LEU A 231 7.35 22.53 -5.44
C LEU A 231 7.20 22.89 -6.93
N CYS A 232 7.60 22.01 -7.85
CA CYS A 232 7.53 22.25 -9.30
C CYS A 232 6.13 22.03 -9.89
N ALA A 233 5.19 21.40 -9.17
CA ALA A 233 3.83 21.16 -9.66
C ALA A 233 2.88 22.38 -9.63
N ARG A 234 3.37 23.60 -9.28
CA ARG A 234 2.56 24.84 -9.25
C ARG A 234 3.06 25.97 -10.15
N GLN A 235 3.80 25.66 -11.21
CA GLN A 235 4.06 26.60 -12.30
C GLN A 235 3.82 25.92 -13.65
N ARG A 236 2.55 25.62 -13.92
CA ARG A 236 2.01 25.57 -15.29
C ARG A 236 0.75 26.42 -15.31
N TYR A 237 0.96 27.73 -15.44
CA TYR A 237 0.18 28.68 -16.23
C TYR A 237 1.13 29.81 -16.60
#